data_AF-A0A1A7BIX6-F1
#
_entry.id   AF-A0A1A7BIX6-F1
#
_cell.length_a   1.000
_cell.length_b   1.000
_cell.length_c   1.000
_cell.angle_alpha   90.00
_cell.angle_beta   90.00
_cell.angle_gamma   90.00
#
_symmetry.space_group_name_H-M   'P 1'
#
loop_
_entity.id
_entity.type
_entity.pdbx_description
1 polymer ?
#
loop_
_entity_poly.entity_id
_entity_poly.type
_entity_poly.pdbx_seq_one_letter_code
_entity_poly.pdbx_strand_id
1 'polypeptide(L)'
;MANWYKIPPSRHISEREYRANISGINIVFGAVLGFVLAGAEGLAPIDFMIVLFVSALAVILILYLGSTEYILFYGAGVTLLIFFIPSILTDQLKQNPIPYLQPTLAVWASMVALVELLPRERQNNAPSQENDE
;
A
#
# COMPACT_ATOMS: atom_id res chain seq x y z
N MET A 1 -25.00 14.20 -18.76
CA MET A 1 -23.79 14.34 -19.59
C MET A 1 -22.60 14.54 -18.66
N ALA A 2 -21.56 13.71 -18.77
CA ALA A 2 -20.39 13.81 -17.88
C ALA A 2 -19.58 15.07 -18.23
N ASN A 3 -19.31 15.91 -17.22
CA ASN A 3 -18.54 17.15 -17.39
C ASN A 3 -17.03 16.87 -17.33
N TRP A 4 -16.49 16.30 -18.41
CA TRP A 4 -15.08 15.89 -18.54
C TRP A 4 -14.07 17.05 -18.53
N TYR A 5 -14.52 18.30 -18.67
CA TYR A 5 -13.68 19.50 -18.74
C TYR A 5 -13.59 20.29 -17.43
N LYS A 6 -14.29 19.87 -16.36
CA LYS A 6 -14.26 20.59 -15.09
C LYS A 6 -12.96 20.29 -14.35
N ILE A 7 -12.06 21.28 -14.30
CA ILE A 7 -10.91 21.27 -13.40
C ILE A 7 -11.47 21.50 -11.98
N PRO A 8 -11.20 20.62 -11.01
CA PRO A 8 -11.72 20.79 -9.65
C PRO A 8 -11.16 22.09 -9.05
N PRO A 9 -12.03 22.97 -8.51
CA PRO A 9 -11.61 24.26 -7.97
C PRO A 9 -10.97 24.17 -6.58
N SER A 10 -11.04 23.01 -5.90
CA SER A 10 -10.47 22.79 -4.58
C SER A 10 -9.20 21.92 -4.65
N ARG A 11 -8.26 22.17 -3.72
CA ARG A 11 -7.07 21.32 -3.51
C ARG A 11 -7.38 20.03 -2.74
N HIS A 12 -8.66 19.76 -2.46
CA HIS A 12 -9.09 18.63 -1.65
C HIS A 12 -9.44 17.45 -2.55
N ILE A 13 -8.89 16.28 -2.23
CA ILE A 13 -9.23 15.04 -2.94
C ILE A 13 -10.55 14.51 -2.38
N SER A 14 -11.48 14.16 -3.27
CA SER A 14 -12.72 13.52 -2.86
C SER A 14 -12.48 12.10 -2.36
N GLU A 15 -13.35 11.61 -1.48
CA GLU A 15 -13.42 10.21 -1.04
C GLU A 15 -13.33 9.19 -2.21
N ARG A 16 -13.94 9.52 -3.35
CA ARG A 16 -13.98 8.64 -4.54
C ARG A 16 -12.65 8.64 -5.28
N GLU A 17 -12.03 9.80 -5.47
CA GLU A 17 -10.72 9.93 -6.12
C GLU A 17 -9.62 9.30 -5.25
N TYR A 18 -9.68 9.48 -3.93
CA TYR A 18 -8.80 8.81 -2.99
C TYR A 18 -8.88 7.29 -3.11
N ARG A 19 -10.10 6.71 -3.04
CA ARG A 19 -10.29 5.25 -3.17
C ARG A 19 -9.83 4.73 -4.53
N ALA A 20 -10.08 5.48 -5.60
CA ALA A 20 -9.61 5.13 -6.94
C ALA A 20 -8.08 5.12 -7.01
N ASN A 21 -7.40 6.12 -6.42
CA ASN A 21 -5.94 6.17 -6.38
C ASN A 21 -5.34 4.99 -5.60
N ILE A 22 -5.81 4.73 -4.38
CA ILE A 22 -5.33 3.60 -3.57
C ILE A 22 -5.59 2.27 -4.28
N SER A 23 -6.79 2.08 -4.85
CA SER A 23 -7.12 0.85 -5.57
C SER A 23 -6.24 0.66 -6.81
N GLY A 24 -6.02 1.72 -7.59
CA GLY A 24 -5.15 1.70 -8.76
C GLY A 24 -3.70 1.36 -8.40
N ILE A 25 -3.15 1.97 -7.35
CA ILE A 25 -1.82 1.66 -6.83
C ILE A 25 -1.72 0.18 -6.46
N ASN A 26 -2.69 -0.35 -5.71
CA ASN A 26 -2.67 -1.73 -5.25
C ASN A 26 -2.75 -2.75 -6.38
N ILE A 27 -3.53 -2.47 -7.43
CA ILE A 27 -3.62 -3.33 -8.62
C ILE A 27 -2.28 -3.35 -9.37
N VAL A 28 -1.70 -2.17 -9.63
CA VAL A 28 -0.44 -2.06 -10.37
C VAL A 28 0.70 -2.75 -9.63
N PHE A 29 0.89 -2.43 -8.35
CA PHE A 29 1.98 -3.03 -7.58
C PHE A 29 1.75 -4.49 -7.23
N GLY A 30 0.50 -4.94 -7.08
CA GLY A 30 0.19 -6.36 -6.98
C GLY A 30 0.66 -7.14 -8.22
N ALA A 31 0.45 -6.60 -9.41
CA ALA A 31 0.93 -7.21 -10.65
C ALA A 31 2.46 -7.19 -10.77
N VAL A 32 3.10 -6.04 -10.44
CA VAL A 32 4.57 -5.93 -10.43
C VAL A 32 5.19 -6.90 -9.43
N LEU A 33 4.61 -7.04 -8.24
CA LEU A 33 5.09 -7.98 -7.23
C LEU A 33 5.01 -9.43 -7.74
N GLY A 34 3.94 -9.81 -8.44
CA GLY A 34 3.83 -11.12 -9.08
C GLY A 34 4.98 -11.38 -10.06
N PHE A 35 5.37 -10.39 -10.86
CA PHE A 35 6.54 -10.47 -11.74
C PHE A 35 7.85 -10.60 -10.97
N VAL A 36 8.03 -9.86 -9.87
CA VAL A 36 9.23 -9.97 -9.03
C VAL A 36 9.33 -11.36 -8.38
N LEU A 37 8.21 -11.93 -7.97
CA LEU A 37 8.16 -13.28 -7.39
C LEU A 37 8.41 -14.39 -8.41
N ALA A 38 8.18 -14.17 -9.71
CA ALA A 38 8.61 -15.10 -10.75
C ALA A 38 10.15 -15.24 -10.78
N GLY A 39 10.89 -14.20 -10.37
CA GLY A 39 12.34 -14.29 -10.15
C GLY A 39 12.76 -15.24 -9.02
N ALA A 40 11.82 -15.74 -8.22
CA ALA A 40 12.04 -16.65 -7.11
C ALA A 40 11.80 -18.13 -7.46
N GLU A 41 11.53 -18.45 -8.73
CA GLU A 41 11.24 -19.82 -9.23
C GLU A 41 12.36 -20.84 -8.98
N GLY A 42 13.60 -20.38 -8.76
CA GLY A 42 14.75 -21.25 -8.45
C GLY A 42 14.88 -21.66 -6.99
N LEU A 43 14.02 -21.16 -6.09
CA LEU A 43 14.09 -21.45 -4.65
C LEU A 43 13.57 -22.85 -4.31
N ALA A 44 14.08 -23.41 -3.21
CA ALA A 44 13.49 -24.61 -2.63
C ALA A 44 12.03 -24.32 -2.20
N PRO A 45 11.14 -25.33 -2.19
CA PRO A 45 9.72 -25.11 -1.86
C PRO A 45 9.48 -24.41 -0.51
N ILE A 46 10.29 -24.74 0.51
CA ILE A 46 10.17 -24.13 1.83
C ILE A 46 10.59 -22.65 1.82
N ASP A 47 11.65 -22.32 1.09
CA ASP A 47 12.19 -20.97 0.94
C ASP A 47 11.19 -20.09 0.19
N PHE A 48 10.59 -20.62 -0.87
CA PHE A 48 9.53 -19.96 -1.61
C PHE A 48 8.30 -19.67 -0.74
N MET A 49 7.88 -20.62 0.11
CA MET A 49 6.77 -20.40 1.04
C MET A 49 7.07 -19.27 2.05
N ILE A 50 8.29 -19.20 2.57
CA ILE A 50 8.71 -18.14 3.50
C ILE A 50 8.65 -16.77 2.79
N VAL A 51 9.21 -16.68 1.59
CA VAL A 51 9.18 -15.47 0.77
C VAL A 51 7.75 -15.03 0.50
N LEU A 52 6.89 -15.96 0.11
CA LEU A 52 5.48 -15.68 -0.17
C LEU A 52 4.77 -15.18 1.09
N PHE A 53 4.99 -15.82 2.23
CA PHE A 53 4.41 -15.43 3.51
C PHE A 53 4.84 -14.02 3.94
N VAL A 54 6.14 -13.74 3.91
CA VAL A 54 6.69 -12.42 4.28
C VAL A 54 6.20 -11.34 3.31
N SER A 55 6.18 -11.63 2.01
CA SER A 55 5.69 -10.70 0.98
C SER A 55 4.20 -10.41 1.16
N ALA A 56 3.39 -11.43 1.39
CA ALA A 56 1.96 -11.26 1.65
C ALA A 56 1.70 -10.42 2.90
N LEU A 57 2.47 -10.64 3.97
CA LEU A 57 2.37 -9.85 5.20
C LEU A 57 2.73 -8.37 4.93
N ALA A 58 3.77 -8.11 4.15
CA ALA A 58 4.14 -6.76 3.73
C ALA A 58 3.04 -6.09 2.90
N VAL A 59 2.46 -6.81 1.94
CA VAL A 59 1.34 -6.31 1.14
C VAL A 59 0.15 -5.98 2.03
N ILE A 60 -0.25 -6.86 2.95
CA ILE A 60 -1.38 -6.62 3.85
C ILE A 60 -1.16 -5.36 4.69
N LEU A 61 0.05 -5.16 5.22
CA LEU A 61 0.36 -3.94 5.97
C LEU A 61 0.32 -2.68 5.10
N ILE A 62 0.81 -2.75 3.85
CA ILE A 62 0.71 -1.65 2.89
C ILE A 62 -0.76 -1.34 2.55
N LEU A 63 -1.60 -2.37 2.39
CA LEU A 63 -3.04 -2.19 2.18
C LEU A 63 -3.70 -1.51 3.38
N TYR A 64 -3.34 -1.91 4.60
CA TYR A 64 -3.85 -1.26 5.82
C TYR A 64 -3.40 0.18 5.97
N LEU A 65 -2.19 0.51 5.53
CA LEU A 65 -1.69 1.88 5.54
C LEU A 65 -2.61 2.84 4.76
N GLY A 66 -3.20 2.38 3.65
CA GLY A 66 -4.15 3.15 2.84
C GLY A 66 -5.62 2.92 3.20
N SER A 67 -5.94 2.33 4.35
CA SER A 67 -7.31 2.04 4.75
C SER A 67 -7.66 2.45 6.18
N THR A 68 -6.74 3.02 6.94
CA THR A 68 -6.89 3.26 8.38
C THR A 68 -6.40 4.64 8.79
N GLU A 69 -6.92 5.18 9.88
CA GLU A 69 -6.52 6.51 10.40
C GLU A 69 -5.16 6.48 11.13
N TYR A 70 -4.67 5.29 11.50
CA TYR A 70 -3.42 5.10 12.26
C TYR A 70 -2.16 5.07 11.39
N ILE A 71 -2.03 6.03 10.49
CA ILE A 71 -0.97 6.09 9.46
C ILE A 71 0.43 5.94 10.05
N LEU A 72 0.70 6.57 11.19
CA LEU A 72 2.01 6.49 11.85
C LEU A 72 2.33 5.09 12.35
N PHE A 73 1.34 4.38 12.90
CA PHE A 73 1.53 3.03 13.44
C PHE A 73 1.76 2.02 12.31
N TYR A 74 0.88 2.03 11.30
CA TYR A 74 1.02 1.13 10.15
C TYR A 74 2.21 1.51 9.28
N GLY A 75 2.51 2.80 9.14
CA GLY A 75 3.67 3.29 8.41
C GLY A 75 4.97 2.82 9.05
N ALA A 76 5.10 2.97 10.37
CA ALA A 76 6.23 2.42 11.11
C ALA A 76 6.33 0.89 10.97
N GLY A 77 5.20 0.19 11.06
CA GLY A 77 5.15 -1.27 10.87
C GLY A 77 5.61 -1.72 9.48
N VAL A 78 5.14 -1.05 8.42
CA VAL A 78 5.54 -1.31 7.02
C VAL A 78 7.03 -1.00 6.82
N THR A 79 7.50 0.17 7.28
CA THR A 79 8.91 0.56 7.14
C THR A 79 9.83 -0.41 7.86
N LEU A 80 9.47 -0.80 9.10
CA LEU A 80 10.22 -1.77 9.88
C LEU A 80 10.26 -3.10 9.14
N LEU A 81 9.12 -3.61 8.69
CA LEU A 81 9.09 -4.87 7.95
C LEU A 81 9.96 -4.81 6.69
N ILE A 82 9.81 -3.79 5.84
CA ILE A 82 10.62 -3.64 4.60
C ILE A 82 12.11 -3.55 4.91
N PHE A 83 12.48 -2.90 6.02
CA PHE A 83 13.87 -2.81 6.46
C PHE A 83 14.42 -4.17 6.91
N PHE A 84 13.60 -4.98 7.59
CA PHE A 84 14.00 -6.30 8.08
C PHE A 84 13.86 -7.43 7.05
N ILE A 85 13.16 -7.23 5.91
CA ILE A 85 13.01 -8.24 4.86
C ILE A 85 14.36 -8.85 4.42
N PRO A 86 15.40 -8.06 4.08
CA PRO A 86 16.69 -8.63 3.69
C PRO A 86 17.30 -9.51 4.79
N SER A 87 17.24 -9.09 6.06
CA SER A 87 17.75 -9.89 7.18
C SER A 87 16.95 -11.18 7.36
N ILE A 88 15.62 -11.09 7.38
CA ILE A 88 14.73 -12.26 7.50
C ILE A 88 15.01 -13.26 6.37
N LEU A 89 15.15 -12.78 5.14
CA LEU A 89 15.36 -13.65 4.00
C LEU A 89 16.80 -14.20 3.93
N THR A 90 17.81 -13.39 4.25
CA THR A 90 19.22 -13.84 4.17
C THR A 90 19.55 -14.83 5.29
N ASP A 91 19.05 -14.58 6.51
CA ASP A 91 19.31 -15.45 7.67
C ASP A 91 18.59 -16.80 7.56
N GLN A 92 17.38 -16.81 6.99
CA GLN A 92 16.57 -18.03 6.82
C GLN A 92 16.92 -18.81 5.55
N LEU A 93 17.09 -18.14 4.40
CA LEU A 93 17.27 -18.82 3.11
C LEU A 93 18.72 -19.18 2.79
N LYS A 94 19.73 -18.58 3.46
CA LYS A 94 21.17 -18.75 3.14
C LYS A 94 21.50 -18.55 1.64
N GLN A 95 20.64 -17.85 0.90
CA GLN A 95 20.74 -17.59 -0.53
C GLN A 95 20.77 -16.08 -0.80
N ASN A 96 21.16 -15.71 -2.02
CA ASN A 96 21.17 -14.32 -2.46
C ASN A 96 19.76 -13.71 -2.35
N PRO A 97 19.65 -12.44 -1.94
CA PRO A 97 18.36 -11.76 -1.81
C PRO A 97 17.64 -11.72 -3.15
N ILE A 98 16.30 -11.86 -3.11
CA ILE A 98 15.47 -11.73 -4.31
C ILE A 98 15.63 -10.29 -4.84
N PRO A 99 16.18 -10.12 -6.05
CA PRO A 99 16.41 -8.80 -6.58
C PRO A 99 15.06 -8.11 -6.79
N TYR A 100 15.00 -6.82 -6.49
CA TYR A 100 13.84 -5.95 -6.68
C TYR A 100 12.63 -6.15 -5.75
N LEU A 101 12.60 -7.16 -4.86
CA LEU A 101 11.50 -7.33 -3.90
C LEU A 101 11.39 -6.14 -2.95
N GLN A 102 12.49 -5.81 -2.26
CA GLN A 102 12.53 -4.71 -1.32
C GLN A 102 12.21 -3.34 -1.96
N PRO A 103 12.83 -2.92 -3.08
CA PRO A 103 12.51 -1.63 -3.68
C PRO A 103 11.08 -1.58 -4.21
N THR A 104 10.51 -2.68 -4.71
CA THR A 104 9.09 -2.73 -5.13
C THR A 104 8.16 -2.43 -3.96
N LEU A 105 8.38 -3.09 -2.81
CA LEU A 105 7.60 -2.85 -1.60
C LEU A 105 7.81 -1.43 -1.05
N ALA A 106 9.04 -0.92 -1.10
CA ALA A 106 9.38 0.44 -0.64
C ALA A 106 8.67 1.51 -1.47
N VAL A 107 8.68 1.38 -2.80
CA VAL A 107 8.00 2.31 -3.70
C VAL A 107 6.48 2.21 -3.51
N TRP A 108 5.93 1.00 -3.41
CA TRP A 108 4.51 0.80 -3.17
C TRP A 108 4.07 1.47 -1.86
N ALA A 109 4.76 1.20 -0.76
CA ALA A 109 4.50 1.81 0.53
C ALA A 109 4.59 3.34 0.48
N SER A 110 5.61 3.87 -0.20
CA SER A 110 5.80 5.31 -0.36
C SER A 110 4.65 5.95 -1.15
N MET A 111 4.19 5.31 -2.23
CA MET A 111 3.07 5.83 -3.02
C MET A 111 1.75 5.82 -2.24
N VAL A 112 1.49 4.76 -1.48
CA VAL A 112 0.32 4.71 -0.58
C VAL A 112 0.41 5.82 0.47
N ALA A 113 1.57 5.98 1.12
CA ALA A 113 1.79 7.04 2.10
C ALA A 113 1.62 8.44 1.51
N LEU A 114 2.11 8.69 0.28
CA LEU A 114 1.96 9.98 -0.39
C LEU A 114 0.49 10.32 -0.67
N VAL A 115 -0.32 9.34 -1.10
CA VAL A 115 -1.75 9.53 -1.32
C VAL A 115 -2.48 9.77 0.00
N GLU A 116 -2.06 9.08 1.06
CA GLU A 116 -2.63 9.23 2.40
C GLU A 116 -2.36 10.60 3.02
N LEU A 117 -1.20 11.20 2.73
CA LEU A 117 -0.83 12.54 3.20
C LEU A 117 -1.58 13.67 2.48
N LEU A 118 -2.34 13.37 1.41
CA LEU A 118 -3.10 14.40 0.70
C LEU A 118 -4.31 14.87 1.55
N PRO A 119 -4.59 16.19 1.57
CA PRO A 119 -5.73 16.73 2.33
C PRO A 119 -7.06 16.18 1.80
N ARG A 120 -7.67 15.26 2.54
CA ARG A 120 -9.00 14.70 2.23
C ARG A 120 -10.08 15.62 2.76
N GLU A 121 -11.13 15.84 1.97
CA GLU A 121 -12.40 16.36 2.49
C GLU A 121 -12.95 15.31 3.46
N ARG A 122 -12.73 15.50 4.77
CA ARG A 122 -13.48 14.77 5.79
C ARG A 122 -14.94 15.17 5.56
N GLN A 123 -15.81 14.20 5.29
CA GLN A 123 -17.23 14.43 5.45
C GLN A 123 -17.45 14.83 6.90
N ASN A 124 -17.55 16.14 7.15
CA ASN A 124 -18.17 16.64 8.35
C ASN A 124 -19.57 16.03 8.34
N ASN A 125 -19.78 15.00 9.15
CA ASN A 125 -21.09 14.71 9.69
C ASN A 125 -21.45 15.92 10.55
N ALA A 126 -21.90 17.00 9.90
CA ALA A 126 -22.71 17.98 10.57
C ALA A 126 -23.91 17.19 11.11
N PRO A 127 -24.17 17.19 12.43
CA PRO A 127 -25.42 16.65 12.92
C PRO A 127 -26.51 17.46 12.23
N SER A 128 -27.44 16.77 11.59
CA SER A 128 -28.71 17.36 11.17
C SER A 128 -29.38 17.95 12.41
N GLN A 129 -29.14 19.22 12.70
CA GLN A 129 -30.00 20.06 13.52
C GLN A 129 -30.92 20.83 12.56
N GLU A 130 -32.16 21.05 13.00
CA GLU A 130 -33.33 21.57 12.26
C GLU A 130 -33.99 20.52 11.35
N ASN A 131 -35.21 20.02 11.61
CA ASN A 131 -36.36 20.62 12.29
C ASN A 131 -37.25 19.51 12.87
N ASP A 132 -37.54 19.58 14.15
CA ASP A 132 -38.76 19.04 14.79
C ASP A 132 -38.92 19.80 16.12
N GLU A 133 -39.57 20.96 16.05
CA GLU A 133 -40.55 21.49 17.03
C GLU A 133 -41.07 22.87 16.60
#